data_AF-A0A6P1F696-F1
#
_entry.id   AF-A0A6P1F696-F1
#
_cell.length_a   1.000
_cell.length_b   1.000
_cell.length_c   1.000
_cell.angle_alpha   90.00
_cell.angle_beta   90.00
_cell.angle_gamma   90.00
#
_symmetry.space_group_name_H-M   'P 1'
#
loop_
_entity.id
_entity.type
_entity.pdbx_description
1 polymer ?
#
loop_
_entity_poly.entity_id
_entity_poly.type
_entity_poly.pdbx_seq_one_letter_code
_entity_poly.pdbx_strand_id
1 'polypeptide(L)'
;MQVERVVSRAQYDDFSLLPGRLHPRSLTVPLPDSVLKSWWRGSRLRPAGVELLLARDRGGRVVGRTTVHSDPRLDARVGARTLLFGATDFADAEAAAALFAAIRERAGGYEQILGPMSLLPNEGGGVITSEFSQRGFLRVLWNPSSYPGVYEAAGFERIWEGDTWSVPTVPRRAGDPLGPVAPEEWAAAGLRPGRLTAAGTDATRAEMLGVLNRAGAASPFATEVTAGELNRGSIGVAALAALLDPDILRLATDEATGRLVGFALAVPDYSRFLQSTRGRVGVLDQLQAVLTRSRFRQEAVLQMQCTDPVDQGRGVGTLLGRDLQAHLAQRGYRRLRIPYIARDGVAARAQLEHFGGVPVHGVTFYRSAVS
;
A
#
# COMPACT_ATOMS: atom_id res chain seq x y z
N MET A 1 12.83 9.58 28.04
CA MET A 1 11.89 9.93 26.95
C MET A 1 10.52 10.24 27.53
N GLN A 2 9.77 11.18 26.94
CA GLN A 2 8.35 11.42 27.25
C GLN A 2 7.52 11.10 26.02
N VAL A 3 6.46 10.29 26.17
CA VAL A 3 5.50 10.01 25.08
C VAL A 3 4.21 10.78 25.33
N GLU A 4 3.74 11.51 24.34
CA GLU A 4 2.53 12.34 24.41
C GLU A 4 1.58 12.09 23.25
N ARG A 5 0.30 12.38 23.46
CA ARG A 5 -0.74 12.35 22.43
C ARG A 5 -0.66 13.60 21.56
N VAL A 6 -0.86 13.43 20.26
CA VAL A 6 -0.97 14.54 19.30
C VAL A 6 -2.36 15.15 19.38
N VAL A 7 -2.50 16.24 20.13
CA VAL A 7 -3.78 16.94 20.35
C VAL A 7 -3.81 18.34 19.75
N SER A 8 -2.65 18.92 19.47
CA SER A 8 -2.50 20.27 18.90
C SER A 8 -2.02 20.25 17.46
N ARG A 9 -2.22 21.37 16.75
CA ARG A 9 -1.71 21.56 15.39
C ARG A 9 -0.17 21.50 15.34
N ALA A 10 0.51 22.05 16.33
CA ALA A 10 1.97 22.03 16.41
C ALA A 10 2.51 20.60 16.54
N GLN A 11 1.93 19.79 17.44
CA GLN A 11 2.26 18.37 17.56
C GLN A 11 1.94 17.61 16.26
N TYR A 12 0.85 17.93 15.57
CA TYR A 12 0.55 17.32 14.28
C TYR A 12 1.61 17.64 13.22
N ASP A 13 2.08 18.88 13.18
CA ASP A 13 3.14 19.29 12.26
C ASP A 13 4.46 18.56 12.58
N ASP A 14 4.79 18.38 13.86
CA ASP A 14 5.90 17.54 14.29
C ASP A 14 5.73 16.09 13.86
N PHE A 15 4.58 15.48 14.13
CA PHE A 15 4.25 14.10 13.76
C PHE A 15 4.37 13.88 12.25
N SER A 16 3.75 14.74 11.44
CA SER A 16 3.71 14.58 9.99
C SER A 16 5.08 14.74 9.32
N LEU A 17 5.92 15.65 9.83
CA LEU A 17 7.21 15.98 9.22
C LEU A 17 8.37 15.14 9.74
N LEU A 18 8.21 14.43 10.86
CA LEU A 18 9.29 13.69 11.52
C LEU A 18 10.09 12.76 10.59
N PRO A 19 9.49 11.93 9.70
CA PRO A 19 10.27 11.00 8.88
C PRO A 19 11.27 11.72 7.99
N GLY A 20 10.87 12.85 7.39
CA GLY A 20 11.74 13.65 6.54
C GLY A 20 12.76 14.51 7.31
N ARG A 21 12.69 14.51 8.65
CA ARG A 21 13.70 15.07 9.57
C ARG A 21 14.67 14.00 10.06
N LEU A 22 14.20 12.78 10.31
CA LEU A 22 15.01 11.66 10.79
C LEU A 22 15.79 10.96 9.67
N HIS A 23 15.16 10.82 8.50
CA HIS A 23 15.62 9.91 7.46
C HIS A 23 15.96 10.62 6.15
N PRO A 24 16.79 10.01 5.27
CA PRO A 24 17.14 10.60 3.98
C PRO A 24 15.92 10.86 3.10
N ARG A 25 15.72 12.12 2.70
CA ARG A 25 14.58 12.53 1.85
C ARG A 25 14.54 11.86 0.48
N SER A 26 15.68 11.37 -0.02
CA SER A 26 15.76 10.63 -1.27
C SER A 26 15.16 9.23 -1.19
N LEU A 27 15.12 8.64 0.01
CA LEU A 27 14.67 7.28 0.28
C LEU A 27 13.27 7.23 0.91
N THR A 28 12.98 8.13 1.84
CA THR A 28 11.71 8.17 2.56
C THR A 28 10.61 8.77 1.71
N VAL A 29 9.47 8.09 1.62
CA VAL A 29 8.26 8.60 0.96
C VAL A 29 7.23 8.94 2.04
N PRO A 30 6.85 10.22 2.20
CA PRO A 30 5.91 10.61 3.23
C PRO A 30 4.50 10.13 2.87
N LEU A 31 3.75 9.71 3.89
CA LEU A 31 2.30 9.53 3.76
C LEU A 31 1.65 10.88 3.39
N PRO A 32 0.62 10.89 2.52
CA PRO A 32 -0.07 12.13 2.18
C PRO A 32 -0.66 12.81 3.43
N ASP A 33 -0.47 14.13 3.55
CA ASP A 33 -0.94 14.93 4.69
C ASP A 33 -2.46 14.85 4.86
N SER A 34 -3.22 14.73 3.76
CA SER A 34 -4.66 14.50 3.79
C SER A 34 -5.05 13.20 4.49
N VAL A 35 -4.25 12.13 4.30
CA VAL A 35 -4.46 10.83 4.97
C VAL A 35 -4.15 10.98 6.46
N LEU A 36 -2.99 11.54 6.80
CA LEU A 36 -2.60 11.80 8.20
C LEU A 36 -3.60 12.71 8.93
N LYS A 37 -4.14 13.74 8.27
CA LYS A 37 -5.18 14.62 8.83
C LYS A 37 -6.48 13.86 9.10
N SER A 38 -6.84 12.91 8.25
CA SER A 38 -8.04 12.09 8.45
C SER A 38 -7.93 11.19 9.66
N TRP A 39 -6.72 10.72 9.98
CA TRP A 39 -6.43 9.98 11.21
C TRP A 39 -6.50 10.91 12.42
N TRP A 40 -5.80 12.05 12.35
CA TRP A 40 -5.71 13.00 13.46
C TRP A 40 -7.05 13.64 13.85
N ARG A 41 -7.88 14.02 12.86
CA ARG A 41 -9.20 14.64 13.11
C ARG A 41 -10.31 13.62 13.40
N GLY A 42 -9.98 12.34 13.32
CA GLY A 42 -10.96 11.25 13.32
C GLY A 42 -11.58 11.05 11.94
N SER A 43 -11.82 9.78 11.62
CA SER A 43 -12.48 9.36 10.39
C SER A 43 -13.73 8.57 10.74
N ARG A 44 -14.86 8.85 10.07
CA ARG A 44 -16.08 8.03 10.19
C ARG A 44 -15.87 6.57 9.78
N LEU A 45 -14.80 6.27 9.05
CA LEU A 45 -14.43 4.90 8.64
C LEU A 45 -13.71 4.11 9.73
N ARG A 46 -13.21 4.80 10.76
CA ARG A 46 -12.53 4.19 11.90
C ARG A 46 -13.22 4.71 13.15
N PRO A 47 -14.40 4.19 13.50
CA PRO A 47 -15.18 4.67 14.64
C PRO A 47 -14.43 4.53 15.97
N ALA A 48 -13.53 3.56 16.09
CA ALA A 48 -12.62 3.40 17.23
C ALA A 48 -11.54 4.51 17.32
N GLY A 49 -11.35 5.30 16.26
CA GLY A 49 -10.35 6.35 16.17
C GLY A 49 -8.93 5.85 15.87
N VAL A 50 -8.05 6.79 15.58
CA VAL A 50 -6.60 6.54 15.44
C VAL A 50 -5.89 7.51 16.38
N GLU A 51 -5.18 6.97 17.36
CA GLU A 51 -4.37 7.77 18.27
C GLU A 51 -2.99 8.00 17.65
N LEU A 52 -2.54 9.25 17.63
CA LEU A 52 -1.19 9.62 17.18
C LEU A 52 -0.34 9.95 18.41
N LEU A 53 0.86 9.37 18.48
CA LEU A 53 1.80 9.52 19.58
C LEU A 53 3.11 10.13 19.09
N LEU A 54 3.74 10.95 19.93
CA LEU A 54 5.08 11.50 19.74
C LEU A 54 5.96 11.14 20.93
N ALA A 55 7.22 10.79 20.68
CA ALA A 55 8.26 10.70 21.70
C ALA A 55 9.16 11.93 21.65
N ARG A 56 9.42 12.53 22.82
CA ARG A 56 10.37 13.63 23.01
C ARG A 56 11.55 13.18 23.89
N ASP A 57 12.74 13.64 23.51
CA ASP A 57 13.94 13.51 24.35
C ASP A 57 13.90 14.50 25.53
N ARG A 58 14.89 14.41 26.42
CA ARG A 58 14.98 15.30 27.60
C ARG A 58 15.13 16.78 27.23
N GLY A 59 15.57 17.08 26.01
CA GLY A 59 15.67 18.44 25.47
C GLY A 59 14.39 18.93 24.79
N GLY A 60 13.32 18.14 24.80
CA GLY A 60 12.03 18.49 24.19
C GLY A 60 11.98 18.28 22.67
N ARG A 61 13.03 17.73 22.06
CA ARG A 61 13.06 17.46 20.62
C ARG A 61 12.25 16.19 20.32
N VAL A 62 11.44 16.24 19.26
CA VAL A 62 10.70 15.06 18.78
C VAL A 62 11.66 14.08 18.14
N VAL A 63 11.72 12.87 18.69
CA VAL A 63 12.64 11.79 18.30
C VAL A 63 11.92 10.51 17.90
N GLY A 64 10.59 10.46 18.02
CA GLY A 64 9.82 9.33 17.53
C GLY A 64 8.34 9.63 17.35
N ARG A 65 7.66 8.81 16.56
CA ARG A 65 6.21 8.84 16.38
C ARG A 65 5.66 7.43 16.16
N THR A 66 4.38 7.23 16.46
CA THR A 66 3.62 6.05 16.04
C THR A 66 2.12 6.36 16.07
N THR A 67 1.32 5.61 15.31
CA THR A 67 -0.12 5.50 15.53
C THR A 67 -0.43 4.30 16.40
N VAL A 68 -1.60 4.33 17.05
CA VAL A 68 -2.21 3.22 17.77
C VAL A 68 -3.71 3.21 17.46
N HIS A 69 -4.25 2.05 17.08
CA HIS A 69 -5.66 1.88 16.71
C HIS A 69 -6.06 0.40 16.75
N SER A 70 -7.31 0.10 16.49
CA SER A 70 -7.81 -1.28 16.34
C SER A 70 -8.90 -1.34 15.27
N ASP A 71 -9.15 -2.54 14.74
CA ASP A 71 -10.20 -2.78 13.77
C ASP A 71 -10.85 -4.15 14.01
N PRO A 72 -12.14 -4.20 14.39
CA PRO A 72 -12.80 -5.47 14.70
C PRO A 72 -12.90 -6.41 13.49
N ARG A 73 -12.79 -5.90 12.26
CA ARG A 73 -12.72 -6.75 11.06
C ARG A 73 -11.41 -7.49 11.00
N LEU A 74 -10.31 -6.89 11.45
CA LEU A 74 -9.03 -7.59 11.54
C LEU A 74 -9.07 -8.62 12.65
N ASP A 75 -9.62 -8.28 13.82
CA ASP A 75 -9.77 -9.22 14.95
C ASP A 75 -10.50 -10.50 14.51
N ALA A 76 -11.61 -10.36 13.77
CA ALA A 76 -12.35 -11.49 13.22
C ALA A 76 -11.55 -12.32 12.20
N ARG A 77 -10.62 -11.68 11.46
CA ARG A 77 -9.77 -12.36 10.48
C ARG A 77 -8.63 -13.13 11.12
N VAL A 78 -7.99 -12.54 12.13
CA VAL A 78 -6.82 -13.14 12.80
C VAL A 78 -7.19 -13.97 14.03
N GLY A 79 -8.45 -13.94 14.45
CA GLY A 79 -8.97 -14.75 15.56
C GLY A 79 -8.52 -14.29 16.95
N ALA A 80 -8.11 -13.02 17.10
CA ALA A 80 -7.64 -12.46 18.37
C ALA A 80 -7.85 -10.96 18.41
N ARG A 81 -8.19 -10.42 19.59
CA ARG A 81 -8.29 -8.97 19.81
C ARG A 81 -6.92 -8.34 19.62
N THR A 82 -6.79 -7.48 18.62
CA THR A 82 -5.50 -6.99 18.17
C THR A 82 -5.37 -5.48 18.31
N LEU A 83 -4.35 -5.03 19.05
CA LEU A 83 -3.91 -3.65 18.99
C LEU A 83 -2.99 -3.47 17.78
N LEU A 84 -3.31 -2.50 16.94
CA LEU A 84 -2.52 -2.17 15.77
C LEU A 84 -1.68 -0.92 16.05
N PHE A 85 -0.46 -0.91 15.52
CA PHE A 85 0.37 0.29 15.49
C PHE A 85 0.95 0.53 14.10
N GLY A 86 1.36 1.76 13.84
CA GLY A 86 1.60 2.21 12.47
C GLY A 86 2.35 3.52 12.32
N ALA A 87 2.70 3.84 11.07
CA ALA A 87 3.45 5.05 10.71
C ALA A 87 4.62 5.34 11.69
N THR A 88 5.33 4.29 12.09
CA THR A 88 6.29 4.33 13.19
C THR A 88 7.65 4.78 12.71
N ASP A 89 8.16 5.84 13.31
CA ASP A 89 9.51 6.34 13.05
C ASP A 89 10.20 6.70 14.37
N PHE A 90 11.49 6.40 14.51
CA PHE A 90 12.28 6.70 15.70
C PHE A 90 13.74 6.98 15.34
N ALA A 91 14.38 7.85 16.13
CA ALA A 91 15.77 8.25 15.93
C ALA A 91 16.77 7.16 16.38
N ASP A 92 16.43 6.45 17.45
CA ASP A 92 17.29 5.45 18.10
C ASP A 92 16.46 4.42 18.89
N ALA A 93 17.15 3.44 19.48
CA ALA A 93 16.53 2.37 20.26
C ALA A 93 15.86 2.88 21.56
N GLU A 94 16.32 3.98 22.15
CA GLU A 94 15.69 4.56 23.35
C GLU A 94 14.32 5.17 23.00
N ALA A 95 14.25 5.91 21.90
CA ALA A 95 13.00 6.43 21.36
C ALA A 95 12.03 5.30 20.96
N ALA A 96 12.54 4.23 20.34
CA ALA A 96 11.73 3.06 20.00
C ALA A 96 11.18 2.37 21.25
N ALA A 97 12.02 2.11 22.26
CA ALA A 97 11.60 1.50 23.52
C ALA A 97 10.50 2.30 24.21
N ALA A 98 10.61 3.63 24.23
CA ALA A 98 9.58 4.50 24.79
C ALA A 98 8.24 4.40 24.03
N LEU A 99 8.27 4.35 22.68
CA LEU A 99 7.07 4.16 21.87
C LEU A 99 6.45 2.77 22.10
N PHE A 100 7.27 1.72 22.17
CA PHE A 100 6.78 0.36 22.40
C PHE A 100 6.18 0.20 23.81
N ALA A 101 6.74 0.85 24.83
CA ALA A 101 6.14 0.91 26.16
C ALA A 101 4.76 1.58 26.10
N ALA A 102 4.65 2.74 25.43
CA ALA A 102 3.38 3.44 25.28
C ALA A 102 2.33 2.65 24.47
N ILE A 103 2.76 1.83 23.52
CA ILE A 103 1.87 0.90 22.80
C ILE A 103 1.36 -0.19 23.76
N ARG A 104 2.24 -0.80 24.56
CA ARG A 104 1.86 -1.84 25.53
C ARG A 104 0.90 -1.34 26.60
N GLU A 105 1.09 -0.11 27.09
CA GLU A 105 0.15 0.54 28.02
C GLU A 105 -1.28 0.64 27.44
N ARG A 106 -1.39 0.77 26.11
CA ARG A 106 -2.67 0.83 25.38
C ARG A 106 -3.21 -0.55 24.98
N ALA A 107 -2.44 -1.60 25.22
CA ALA A 107 -2.80 -2.97 24.86
C ALA A 107 -3.69 -3.65 25.91
N GLY A 108 -4.09 -2.94 26.97
CA GLY A 108 -5.07 -3.44 27.94
C GLY A 108 -6.36 -3.92 27.26
N GLY A 109 -6.67 -5.20 27.44
CA GLY A 109 -7.84 -5.85 26.83
C GLY A 109 -7.62 -6.38 25.40
N TYR A 110 -6.41 -6.28 24.85
CA TYR A 110 -6.01 -6.96 23.62
C TYR A 110 -5.16 -8.19 23.94
N GLU A 111 -5.10 -9.14 23.01
CA GLU A 111 -4.35 -10.40 23.14
C GLU A 111 -3.01 -10.31 22.42
N GLN A 112 -2.91 -9.47 21.39
CA GLN A 112 -1.69 -9.26 20.62
C GLN A 112 -1.56 -7.81 20.11
N ILE A 113 -0.32 -7.45 19.79
CA ILE A 113 0.07 -6.19 19.16
C ILE A 113 0.63 -6.52 17.77
N LEU A 114 0.09 -5.90 16.70
CA LEU A 114 0.55 -6.07 15.32
C LEU A 114 0.93 -4.75 14.66
N GLY A 115 2.02 -4.74 13.89
CA GLY A 115 2.45 -3.57 13.13
C GLY A 115 3.91 -3.63 12.70
N PRO A 116 4.50 -2.53 12.21
CA PRO A 116 3.83 -1.29 11.85
C PRO A 116 3.02 -1.45 10.55
N MET A 117 1.82 -0.87 10.49
CA MET A 117 1.01 -0.80 9.26
C MET A 117 0.42 0.61 9.06
N SER A 118 0.02 0.99 7.84
CA SER A 118 -0.55 2.33 7.63
C SER A 118 -1.87 2.51 8.38
N LEU A 119 -2.75 1.51 8.35
CA LEU A 119 -3.76 1.23 9.39
C LEU A 119 -4.13 -0.26 9.39
N LEU A 120 -4.24 -0.86 8.21
CA LEU A 120 -4.49 -2.30 8.06
C LEU A 120 -3.40 -2.94 7.21
N PRO A 121 -3.19 -4.27 7.29
CA PRO A 121 -2.15 -4.95 6.51
C PRO A 121 -2.33 -4.74 4.99
N ASN A 122 -3.59 -4.76 4.54
CA ASN A 122 -3.98 -4.49 3.16
C ASN A 122 -3.93 -3.00 2.76
N GLU A 123 -3.51 -2.09 3.64
CA GLU A 123 -3.25 -0.67 3.33
C GLU A 123 -1.75 -0.34 3.20
N GLY A 124 -0.87 -1.31 3.50
CA GLY A 124 0.57 -1.18 3.42
C GLY A 124 1.25 -0.93 4.76
N GLY A 125 2.55 -0.64 4.72
CA GLY A 125 3.42 -0.55 5.89
C GLY A 125 4.47 -1.67 5.88
N GLY A 126 4.70 -2.27 7.04
CA GLY A 126 5.81 -3.19 7.27
C GLY A 126 7.13 -2.47 7.51
N VAL A 127 8.16 -3.26 7.82
CA VAL A 127 9.54 -2.85 8.00
C VAL A 127 10.36 -3.51 6.90
N ILE A 128 11.11 -2.71 6.14
CA ILE A 128 12.06 -3.25 5.17
C ILE A 128 13.24 -3.91 5.89
N THR A 129 13.66 -5.08 5.41
CA THR A 129 14.71 -5.92 6.00
C THR A 129 15.95 -6.06 5.10
N SER A 130 15.87 -5.61 3.85
CA SER A 130 16.97 -5.62 2.89
C SER A 130 16.88 -4.47 1.88
N GLU A 131 17.93 -4.26 1.08
CA GLU A 131 18.02 -3.24 0.03
C GLU A 131 17.71 -1.82 0.50
N PHE A 132 18.27 -1.43 1.65
CA PHE A 132 18.09 -0.11 2.26
C PHE A 132 18.54 1.08 1.38
N SER A 133 19.31 0.83 0.33
CA SER A 133 19.71 1.83 -0.68
C SER A 133 18.57 2.22 -1.63
N GLN A 134 17.51 1.40 -1.70
CA GLN A 134 16.35 1.61 -2.56
C GLN A 134 15.30 2.43 -1.82
N ARG A 135 14.80 3.49 -2.48
CA ARG A 135 13.74 4.33 -1.92
C ARG A 135 12.46 3.51 -1.65
N GLY A 136 11.69 3.90 -0.64
CA GLY A 136 10.31 3.43 -0.47
C GLY A 136 9.41 3.89 -1.62
N PHE A 137 8.15 3.46 -1.60
CA PHE A 137 7.13 3.91 -2.55
C PHE A 137 5.73 3.74 -1.98
N LEU A 138 4.70 4.04 -2.76
CA LEU A 138 3.32 3.94 -2.29
C LEU A 138 3.04 2.55 -1.67
N ARG A 139 2.55 2.56 -0.41
CA ARG A 139 2.29 1.41 0.49
C ARG A 139 3.53 0.73 1.11
N VAL A 140 4.75 1.11 0.74
CA VAL A 140 6.00 0.59 1.31
C VAL A 140 6.79 1.74 1.91
N LEU A 141 6.77 1.83 3.24
CA LEU A 141 7.51 2.86 3.97
C LEU A 141 8.97 2.44 4.12
N TRP A 142 9.89 3.37 3.88
CA TRP A 142 11.32 3.13 4.06
C TRP A 142 11.72 3.29 5.53
N ASN A 143 12.60 2.42 6.01
CA ASN A 143 13.27 2.55 7.30
C ASN A 143 14.78 2.29 7.20
N PRO A 144 15.59 2.79 8.15
CA PRO A 144 17.00 2.42 8.27
C PRO A 144 17.20 0.93 8.56
N SER A 145 18.42 0.44 8.29
CA SER A 145 18.81 -0.96 8.53
C SER A 145 18.83 -1.38 10.00
N SER A 146 18.82 -0.41 10.93
CA SER A 146 18.75 -0.68 12.36
C SER A 146 17.37 -1.13 12.83
N TYR A 147 16.29 -0.76 12.13
CA TYR A 147 14.92 -0.96 12.61
C TYR A 147 14.58 -2.43 12.89
N PRO A 148 14.85 -3.41 11.99
CA PRO A 148 14.54 -4.81 12.28
C PRO A 148 15.10 -5.28 13.62
N GLY A 149 16.40 -5.04 13.85
CA GLY A 149 17.08 -5.40 15.10
C GLY A 149 16.48 -4.70 16.33
N VAL A 150 15.99 -3.48 16.20
CA VAL A 150 15.33 -2.74 17.30
C VAL A 150 13.96 -3.36 17.66
N TYR A 151 13.17 -3.80 16.68
CA TYR A 151 11.91 -4.52 16.93
C TYR A 151 12.18 -5.87 17.62
N GLU A 152 13.13 -6.65 17.08
CA GLU A 152 13.48 -7.97 17.60
C GLU A 152 14.04 -7.90 19.02
N ALA A 153 14.94 -6.96 19.30
CA ALA A 153 15.47 -6.73 20.65
C ALA A 153 14.38 -6.29 21.65
N ALA A 154 13.28 -5.71 21.17
CA ALA A 154 12.12 -5.35 21.97
C ALA A 154 11.10 -6.51 22.13
N GLY A 155 11.44 -7.72 21.68
CA GLY A 155 10.61 -8.92 21.84
C GLY A 155 9.52 -9.08 20.78
N PHE A 156 9.57 -8.33 19.68
CA PHE A 156 8.66 -8.55 18.56
C PHE A 156 9.16 -9.66 17.64
N GLU A 157 8.23 -10.50 17.19
CA GLU A 157 8.47 -11.59 16.24
C GLU A 157 8.12 -11.16 14.82
N ARG A 158 8.94 -11.55 13.85
CA ARG A 158 8.63 -11.35 12.42
C ARG A 158 7.46 -12.22 12.00
N ILE A 159 6.52 -11.63 11.26
CA ILE A 159 5.38 -12.30 10.63
C ILE A 159 5.17 -11.73 9.23
N TRP A 160 4.47 -12.50 8.38
CA TRP A 160 4.11 -12.10 7.02
C TRP A 160 5.32 -11.55 6.25
N GLU A 161 6.35 -12.38 6.17
CA GLU A 161 7.54 -12.06 5.40
C GLU A 161 7.23 -12.12 3.90
N GLY A 162 7.58 -11.04 3.21
CA GLY A 162 7.37 -10.86 1.80
C GLY A 162 8.47 -10.04 1.17
N ASP A 163 8.35 -9.83 -0.12
CA ASP A 163 9.25 -8.98 -0.86
C ASP A 163 8.45 -8.01 -1.74
N THR A 164 9.00 -6.81 -1.91
CA THR A 164 8.55 -5.88 -2.93
C THR A 164 9.22 -6.25 -4.24
N TRP A 165 8.58 -5.98 -5.37
CA TRP A 165 9.11 -6.37 -6.68
C TRP A 165 9.21 -5.19 -7.62
N SER A 166 10.16 -5.30 -8.55
CA SER A 166 10.35 -4.38 -9.64
C SER A 166 10.39 -5.16 -10.95
N VAL A 167 9.37 -4.96 -11.79
CA VAL A 167 9.25 -5.60 -13.09
C VAL A 167 9.59 -4.59 -14.18
N PRO A 168 10.56 -4.87 -15.07
CA PRO A 168 10.84 -4.00 -16.22
C PRO A 168 9.66 -4.02 -17.18
N THR A 169 9.27 -2.84 -17.64
CA THR A 169 8.25 -2.69 -18.67
C THR A 169 8.95 -2.46 -20.00
N VAL A 170 8.91 -3.48 -20.86
CA VAL A 170 9.56 -3.47 -22.18
C VAL A 170 8.51 -3.61 -23.27
N PRO A 171 8.58 -2.82 -24.37
CA PRO A 171 7.73 -3.06 -25.53
C PRO A 171 7.98 -4.45 -26.10
N ARG A 172 6.91 -5.24 -26.24
CA ARG A 172 6.94 -6.60 -26.79
C ARG A 172 6.09 -6.66 -28.06
N ARG A 173 6.47 -7.54 -28.98
CA ARG A 173 5.77 -7.75 -30.25
C ARG A 173 4.61 -8.73 -30.07
N ALA A 174 3.62 -8.65 -30.95
CA ALA A 174 2.60 -9.70 -31.06
C ALA A 174 3.28 -11.06 -31.35
N GLY A 175 2.80 -12.12 -30.71
CA GLY A 175 3.39 -13.47 -30.79
C GLY A 175 4.52 -13.75 -29.79
N ASP A 176 5.03 -12.74 -29.05
CA ASP A 176 5.83 -12.99 -27.84
C ASP A 176 4.91 -13.63 -26.78
N PRO A 177 5.29 -14.74 -26.11
CA PRO A 177 4.52 -15.34 -25.01
C PRO A 177 4.14 -14.35 -23.90
N LEU A 178 4.94 -13.30 -23.71
CA LEU A 178 4.73 -12.20 -22.76
C LEU A 178 4.21 -10.92 -23.42
N GLY A 179 4.01 -10.96 -24.73
CA GLY A 179 3.54 -9.85 -25.54
C GLY A 179 2.09 -9.49 -25.29
N PRO A 180 1.58 -8.47 -26.02
CA PRO A 180 0.18 -8.08 -25.99
C PRO A 180 -0.73 -9.30 -26.18
N VAL A 181 -1.83 -9.33 -25.45
CA VAL A 181 -2.81 -10.43 -25.52
C VAL A 181 -3.66 -10.25 -26.77
N ALA A 182 -3.70 -11.28 -27.63
CA ALA A 182 -4.50 -11.24 -28.84
C ALA A 182 -6.01 -11.37 -28.52
N PRO A 183 -6.92 -10.78 -29.31
CA PRO A 183 -8.36 -10.92 -29.11
C PRO A 183 -8.82 -12.38 -29.04
N GLU A 184 -8.18 -13.28 -29.78
CA GLU A 184 -8.47 -14.70 -29.82
C GLU A 184 -8.12 -15.40 -28.50
N GLU A 185 -7.07 -14.96 -27.80
CA GLU A 185 -6.69 -15.49 -26.49
C GLU A 185 -7.72 -15.11 -25.42
N TRP A 186 -8.26 -13.89 -25.49
CA TRP A 186 -9.35 -13.45 -24.64
C TRP A 186 -10.63 -14.26 -24.90
N ALA A 187 -11.02 -14.39 -26.17
CA ALA A 187 -12.20 -15.15 -26.58
C ALA A 187 -12.07 -16.65 -26.22
N ALA A 188 -10.88 -17.25 -26.38
CA ALA A 188 -10.63 -18.64 -25.99
C ALA A 188 -10.80 -18.88 -24.47
N ALA A 189 -10.55 -17.86 -23.65
CA ALA A 189 -10.83 -17.89 -22.22
C ALA A 189 -12.30 -17.54 -21.87
N GLY A 190 -13.12 -17.19 -22.88
CA GLY A 190 -14.48 -16.68 -22.71
C GLY A 190 -14.53 -15.32 -22.01
N LEU A 191 -13.52 -14.48 -22.25
CA LEU A 191 -13.30 -13.21 -21.58
C LEU A 191 -13.21 -12.06 -22.59
N ARG A 192 -13.55 -10.86 -22.14
CA ARG A 192 -13.37 -9.62 -22.90
C ARG A 192 -12.51 -8.63 -22.12
N PRO A 193 -11.47 -8.04 -22.74
CA PRO A 193 -10.70 -6.98 -22.09
C PRO A 193 -11.53 -5.71 -22.04
N GLY A 194 -11.51 -5.03 -20.89
CA GLY A 194 -12.25 -3.81 -20.64
C GLY A 194 -11.37 -2.69 -20.08
N ARG A 195 -11.88 -1.46 -20.17
CA ARG A 195 -11.32 -0.27 -19.54
C ARG A 195 -12.41 0.43 -18.74
N LEU A 196 -11.99 1.21 -17.74
CA LEU A 196 -12.92 2.09 -17.05
C LEU A 196 -13.30 3.25 -18.00
N THR A 197 -14.59 3.36 -18.31
CA THR A 197 -15.16 4.48 -19.09
C THR A 197 -15.86 5.46 -18.17
N ALA A 198 -15.84 6.75 -18.51
CA ALA A 198 -16.48 7.79 -17.69
C ALA A 198 -17.98 7.52 -17.43
N ALA A 199 -18.67 6.94 -18.41
CA ALA A 199 -20.11 6.65 -18.36
C ALA A 199 -20.48 5.44 -17.47
N GLY A 200 -19.53 4.60 -17.06
CA GLY A 200 -19.77 3.37 -16.28
C GLY A 200 -19.06 3.32 -14.93
N THR A 201 -18.52 4.44 -14.48
CA THR A 201 -17.52 4.51 -13.39
C THR A 201 -18.02 3.91 -12.07
N ASP A 202 -19.25 4.23 -11.66
CA ASP A 202 -19.74 3.86 -10.33
C ASP A 202 -20.20 2.40 -10.24
N ALA A 203 -20.92 1.90 -11.25
CA ALA A 203 -21.32 0.50 -11.32
C ALA A 203 -20.10 -0.43 -11.41
N THR A 204 -19.13 -0.07 -12.27
CA THR A 204 -17.87 -0.82 -12.39
C THR A 204 -17.08 -0.80 -11.08
N ARG A 205 -17.04 0.35 -10.39
CA ARG A 205 -16.36 0.48 -9.09
C ARG A 205 -17.01 -0.41 -8.02
N ALA A 206 -18.34 -0.47 -7.99
CA ALA A 206 -19.07 -1.35 -7.07
C ALA A 206 -18.78 -2.82 -7.37
N GLU A 207 -18.72 -3.20 -8.64
CA GLU A 207 -18.41 -4.57 -9.04
C GLU A 207 -16.95 -4.96 -8.72
N MET A 208 -16.00 -4.06 -8.99
CA MET A 208 -14.59 -4.22 -8.59
C MET A 208 -14.45 -4.43 -7.09
N LEU A 209 -15.21 -3.67 -6.27
CA LEU A 209 -15.22 -3.85 -4.82
C LEU A 209 -15.75 -5.23 -4.43
N GLY A 210 -16.80 -5.72 -5.10
CA GLY A 210 -17.32 -7.06 -4.89
C GLY A 210 -16.29 -8.15 -5.20
N VAL A 211 -15.61 -8.06 -6.36
CA VAL A 211 -14.54 -8.98 -6.74
C VAL A 211 -13.38 -8.91 -5.75
N LEU A 212 -12.96 -7.71 -5.33
CA LEU A 212 -11.89 -7.52 -4.34
C LEU A 212 -12.20 -8.20 -3.01
N ASN A 213 -13.40 -8.00 -2.47
CA ASN A 213 -13.78 -8.57 -1.18
C ASN A 213 -13.94 -10.10 -1.26
N ARG A 214 -14.46 -10.64 -2.37
CA ARG A 214 -14.50 -12.10 -2.60
C ARG A 214 -13.10 -12.69 -2.73
N ALA A 215 -12.22 -12.09 -3.53
CA ALA A 215 -10.84 -12.54 -3.67
C ALA A 215 -10.06 -12.44 -2.35
N GLY A 216 -10.30 -11.37 -1.59
CA GLY A 216 -9.69 -11.15 -0.28
C GLY A 216 -10.15 -12.14 0.80
N ALA A 217 -11.30 -12.77 0.66
CA ALA A 217 -11.82 -13.72 1.66
C ALA A 217 -10.90 -14.94 1.89
N ALA A 218 -10.06 -15.28 0.91
CA ALA A 218 -9.07 -16.36 1.02
C ALA A 218 -7.75 -15.91 1.69
N SER A 219 -7.53 -14.61 1.87
CA SER A 219 -6.32 -14.09 2.51
C SER A 219 -6.47 -14.06 4.04
N PRO A 220 -5.46 -14.52 4.81
CA PRO A 220 -5.54 -14.61 6.26
C PRO A 220 -5.60 -13.26 6.98
N PHE A 221 -5.30 -12.16 6.29
CA PHE A 221 -5.26 -10.81 6.88
C PHE A 221 -6.02 -9.75 6.08
N ALA A 222 -6.65 -10.11 4.96
CA ALA A 222 -7.43 -9.14 4.19
C ALA A 222 -8.77 -8.86 4.87
N THR A 223 -8.92 -7.61 5.32
CA THR A 223 -10.18 -7.10 5.81
C THR A 223 -11.08 -6.68 4.66
N GLU A 224 -12.39 -6.80 4.86
CA GLU A 224 -13.37 -6.30 3.90
C GLU A 224 -13.20 -4.79 3.68
N VAL A 225 -13.11 -4.39 2.42
CA VAL A 225 -13.05 -2.97 2.02
C VAL A 225 -14.46 -2.48 1.78
N THR A 226 -14.83 -1.37 2.42
CA THR A 226 -16.14 -0.74 2.24
C THR A 226 -16.11 0.26 1.09
N ALA A 227 -17.27 0.54 0.48
CA ALA A 227 -17.39 1.59 -0.54
C ALA A 227 -16.97 2.97 0.00
N GLY A 228 -17.22 3.21 1.29
CA GLY A 228 -16.78 4.43 1.97
C GLY A 228 -15.26 4.55 2.06
N GLU A 229 -14.53 3.45 2.27
CA GLU A 229 -13.05 3.41 2.27
C GLU A 229 -12.50 3.60 0.86
N LEU A 230 -13.11 2.96 -0.14
CA LEU A 230 -12.74 3.13 -1.55
C LEU A 230 -12.94 4.59 -2.02
N ASN A 231 -14.00 5.25 -1.54
CA ASN A 231 -14.31 6.64 -1.90
C ASN A 231 -13.57 7.69 -1.04
N ARG A 232 -13.18 7.40 0.22
CA ARG A 232 -12.57 8.39 1.15
C ARG A 232 -11.11 8.13 1.55
N GLY A 233 -10.57 6.92 1.38
CA GLY A 233 -9.12 6.73 1.20
C GLY A 233 -8.56 7.64 0.09
N SER A 234 -9.49 8.18 -0.70
CA SER A 234 -9.37 9.05 -1.84
C SER A 234 -9.60 10.53 -1.62
N ILE A 235 -9.41 11.16 -0.46
CA ILE A 235 -9.26 12.64 -0.49
C ILE A 235 -7.85 13.01 -1.00
N GLY A 236 -6.81 12.26 -0.58
CA GLY A 236 -5.48 12.31 -1.19
C GLY A 236 -5.40 11.52 -2.50
N VAL A 237 -6.07 10.35 -2.55
CA VAL A 237 -6.17 9.54 -3.78
C VAL A 237 -7.15 10.14 -4.79
N ALA A 238 -8.02 11.12 -4.53
CA ALA A 238 -8.82 11.80 -5.57
C ALA A 238 -7.97 12.80 -6.36
N ALA A 239 -7.10 13.54 -5.68
CA ALA A 239 -6.06 14.34 -6.34
C ALA A 239 -5.08 13.45 -7.10
N LEU A 240 -4.74 12.26 -6.54
CA LEU A 240 -3.98 11.23 -7.24
C LEU A 240 -4.78 10.50 -8.34
N ALA A 241 -6.12 10.48 -8.23
CA ALA A 241 -7.05 9.85 -9.16
C ALA A 241 -7.34 10.72 -10.36
N ALA A 242 -7.29 12.05 -10.19
CA ALA A 242 -7.18 12.98 -11.32
C ALA A 242 -5.89 12.73 -12.13
N LEU A 243 -4.90 12.07 -11.52
CA LEU A 243 -3.67 11.63 -12.16
C LEU A 243 -3.67 10.12 -12.48
N LEU A 244 -4.76 9.39 -12.23
CA LEU A 244 -4.88 8.00 -12.69
C LEU A 244 -4.85 8.00 -14.21
N ASP A 245 -4.01 7.14 -14.77
CA ASP A 245 -4.03 6.86 -16.19
C ASP A 245 -5.09 5.77 -16.42
N PRO A 246 -6.27 6.07 -17.01
CA PRO A 246 -7.33 5.08 -17.19
C PRO A 246 -6.87 3.90 -18.06
N ASP A 247 -5.78 4.07 -18.82
CA ASP A 247 -5.21 3.02 -19.66
C ASP A 247 -4.50 1.93 -18.87
N ILE A 248 -4.08 2.19 -17.62
CA ILE A 248 -3.37 1.23 -16.75
C ILE A 248 -4.29 0.62 -15.67
N LEU A 249 -5.60 0.86 -15.76
CA LEU A 249 -6.64 0.08 -15.12
C LEU A 249 -7.25 -0.88 -16.15
N ARG A 250 -7.05 -2.18 -15.93
CA ARG A 250 -7.46 -3.24 -16.85
C ARG A 250 -8.58 -4.04 -16.22
N LEU A 251 -9.63 -4.29 -16.99
CA LEU A 251 -10.78 -5.10 -16.57
C LEU A 251 -10.84 -6.36 -17.44
N ALA A 252 -11.30 -7.45 -16.88
CA ALA A 252 -11.67 -8.66 -17.60
C ALA A 252 -13.12 -8.97 -17.26
N THR A 253 -13.99 -8.96 -18.27
CA THR A 253 -15.39 -9.35 -18.12
C THR A 253 -15.64 -10.69 -18.79
N ASP A 254 -16.59 -11.44 -18.29
CA ASP A 254 -17.05 -12.67 -18.89
C ASP A 254 -17.84 -12.36 -20.17
N GLU A 255 -17.53 -13.06 -21.25
CA GLU A 255 -18.14 -12.79 -22.56
C GLU A 255 -19.64 -13.12 -22.61
N ALA A 256 -20.06 -14.18 -21.94
CA ALA A 256 -21.45 -14.63 -21.96
C ALA A 256 -22.35 -13.81 -21.04
N THR A 257 -21.85 -13.46 -19.85
CA THR A 257 -22.64 -12.83 -18.79
C THR A 257 -22.41 -11.32 -18.65
N GLY A 258 -21.32 -10.80 -19.20
CA GLY A 258 -20.91 -9.40 -19.02
C GLY A 258 -20.40 -9.05 -17.63
N ARG A 259 -20.36 -10.02 -16.70
CA ARG A 259 -19.89 -9.85 -15.32
C ARG A 259 -18.38 -9.62 -15.27
N LEU A 260 -17.91 -8.75 -14.39
CA LEU A 260 -16.49 -8.58 -14.06
C LEU A 260 -15.94 -9.84 -13.39
N VAL A 261 -14.93 -10.40 -14.03
CA VAL A 261 -14.21 -11.61 -13.60
C VAL A 261 -12.90 -11.24 -12.89
N GLY A 262 -12.29 -10.11 -13.26
CA GLY A 262 -11.06 -9.66 -12.63
C GLY A 262 -10.64 -8.28 -13.09
N PHE A 263 -9.68 -7.71 -12.37
CA PHE A 263 -9.10 -6.43 -12.73
C PHE A 263 -7.65 -6.31 -12.26
N ALA A 264 -6.89 -5.44 -12.92
CA ALA A 264 -5.57 -5.00 -12.51
C ALA A 264 -5.55 -3.48 -12.45
N LEU A 265 -5.26 -2.93 -11.27
CA LEU A 265 -5.19 -1.49 -11.01
C LEU A 265 -3.74 -1.11 -10.69
N ALA A 266 -3.11 -0.40 -11.61
CA ALA A 266 -1.85 0.29 -11.36
C ALA A 266 -2.08 1.81 -11.27
N VAL A 267 -1.18 2.51 -10.58
CA VAL A 267 -1.15 3.97 -10.53
C VAL A 267 0.25 4.46 -10.88
N PRO A 268 0.41 5.65 -11.48
CA PRO A 268 1.76 6.19 -11.68
C PRO A 268 2.45 6.41 -10.33
N ASP A 269 3.77 6.27 -10.30
CA ASP A 269 4.54 6.43 -9.06
C ASP A 269 4.73 7.91 -8.71
N TYR A 270 3.92 8.40 -7.77
CA TYR A 270 4.00 9.77 -7.26
C TYR A 270 4.96 9.93 -6.09
N SER A 271 5.77 8.93 -5.75
CA SER A 271 6.68 8.97 -4.60
C SER A 271 7.62 10.17 -4.64
N ARG A 272 8.15 10.51 -5.82
CA ARG A 272 9.02 11.70 -6.01
C ARG A 272 8.28 13.01 -5.77
N PHE A 273 7.01 13.08 -6.19
CA PHE A 273 6.16 14.25 -5.98
C PHE A 273 5.78 14.41 -4.50
N LEU A 274 5.50 13.30 -3.81
CA LEU A 274 5.28 13.31 -2.36
C LEU A 274 6.56 13.71 -1.61
N GLN A 275 7.73 13.27 -2.06
CA GLN A 275 9.03 13.70 -1.50
C GLN A 275 9.25 15.21 -1.66
N SER A 276 8.98 15.79 -2.83
CA SER A 276 9.18 17.24 -3.07
C SER A 276 8.24 18.10 -2.25
N THR A 277 7.01 17.62 -2.02
CA THR A 277 5.97 18.33 -1.24
C THR A 277 5.98 17.99 0.24
N ARG A 278 6.86 17.07 0.69
CA ARG A 278 6.85 16.51 2.05
C ARG A 278 5.47 15.95 2.44
N GLY A 279 4.75 15.39 1.47
CA GLY A 279 3.39 14.86 1.61
C GLY A 279 2.29 15.93 1.69
N ARG A 280 2.64 17.23 1.73
CA ARG A 280 1.70 18.34 1.82
C ARG A 280 1.40 18.89 0.43
N VAL A 281 0.38 18.32 -0.20
CA VAL A 281 0.00 18.68 -1.56
C VAL A 281 -1.03 19.81 -1.53
N GLY A 282 -0.59 21.05 -1.76
CA GLY A 282 -1.46 22.22 -1.90
C GLY A 282 -2.12 22.32 -3.29
N VAL A 283 -3.03 23.27 -3.48
CA VAL A 283 -3.74 23.45 -4.77
C VAL A 283 -2.76 23.75 -5.92
N LEU A 284 -1.74 24.57 -5.68
CA LEU A 284 -0.69 24.86 -6.67
C LEU A 284 0.12 23.60 -7.02
N ASP A 285 0.44 22.77 -6.04
CA ASP A 285 1.15 21.51 -6.27
C ASP A 285 0.28 20.54 -7.09
N GLN A 286 -1.03 20.51 -6.87
CA GLN A 286 -1.96 19.70 -7.67
C GLN A 286 -1.98 20.16 -9.13
N LEU A 287 -2.08 21.48 -9.36
CA LEU A 287 -2.02 22.05 -10.71
C LEU A 287 -0.68 21.70 -11.37
N GLN A 288 0.43 21.85 -10.65
CA GLN A 288 1.75 21.48 -11.15
C GLN A 288 1.85 19.98 -11.45
N ALA A 289 1.29 19.11 -10.61
CA ALA A 289 1.29 17.66 -10.83
C ALA A 289 0.50 17.28 -12.09
N VAL A 290 -0.65 17.91 -12.32
CA VAL A 290 -1.44 17.71 -13.55
C VAL A 290 -0.68 18.19 -14.77
N LEU A 291 -0.07 19.39 -14.72
CA LEU A 291 0.73 19.96 -15.81
C LEU A 291 1.99 19.14 -16.11
N THR A 292 2.59 18.52 -15.10
CA THR A 292 3.83 17.73 -15.22
C THR A 292 3.60 16.22 -15.23
N ARG A 293 2.34 15.77 -15.39
CA ARG A 293 1.95 14.36 -15.24
C ARG A 293 2.74 13.38 -16.11
N SER A 294 3.17 13.81 -17.30
CA SER A 294 3.98 13.00 -18.22
C SER A 294 5.36 12.66 -17.63
N ARG A 295 5.89 13.48 -16.71
CA ARG A 295 7.17 13.24 -16.02
C ARG A 295 7.10 12.10 -15.01
N PHE A 296 5.91 11.76 -14.51
CA PHE A 296 5.71 10.63 -13.59
C PHE A 296 5.52 9.30 -14.31
N ARG A 297 5.53 9.27 -15.65
CA ARG A 297 5.37 8.05 -16.45
C ARG A 297 6.64 7.18 -16.53
N GLN A 298 7.56 7.29 -15.58
CA GLN A 298 8.73 6.41 -15.54
C GLN A 298 8.43 5.08 -14.84
N GLU A 299 7.67 5.15 -13.76
CA GLU A 299 7.36 4.00 -12.91
C GLU A 299 5.85 4.00 -12.61
N ALA A 300 5.27 2.80 -12.51
CA ALA A 300 3.92 2.58 -12.01
C ALA A 300 3.98 1.70 -10.76
N VAL A 301 2.99 1.80 -9.89
CA VAL A 301 2.83 0.95 -8.71
C VAL A 301 1.55 0.15 -8.85
N LEU A 302 1.65 -1.18 -8.87
CA LEU A 302 0.49 -2.07 -8.84
C LEU A 302 -0.20 -1.92 -7.47
N GLN A 303 -1.44 -1.45 -7.45
CA GLN A 303 -2.23 -1.37 -6.22
C GLN A 303 -2.90 -2.71 -5.93
N MET A 304 -3.53 -3.29 -6.95
CA MET A 304 -4.34 -4.50 -6.82
C MET A 304 -4.33 -5.26 -8.14
N GLN A 305 -4.26 -6.59 -8.05
CA GLN A 305 -4.61 -7.49 -9.12
C GLN A 305 -5.50 -8.57 -8.51
N CYS A 306 -6.74 -8.65 -8.99
CA CYS A 306 -7.75 -9.52 -8.41
C CYS A 306 -8.42 -10.33 -9.51
N THR A 307 -8.68 -11.60 -9.20
CA THR A 307 -9.49 -12.51 -10.00
C THR A 307 -10.54 -13.09 -9.07
N ASP A 308 -11.78 -13.13 -9.53
CA ASP A 308 -12.87 -13.74 -8.78
C ASP A 308 -12.54 -15.21 -8.50
N PRO A 309 -12.65 -15.69 -7.24
CA PRO A 309 -12.32 -17.07 -6.88
C PRO A 309 -12.99 -18.13 -7.76
N VAL A 310 -14.23 -17.90 -8.19
CA VAL A 310 -14.98 -18.87 -9.03
C VAL A 310 -14.44 -18.98 -10.46
N ASP A 311 -13.64 -18.00 -10.89
CA ASP A 311 -13.07 -17.91 -12.22
C ASP A 311 -11.55 -18.17 -12.23
N GLN A 312 -10.99 -18.61 -11.10
CA GLN A 312 -9.61 -19.06 -11.04
C GLN A 312 -9.40 -20.29 -11.95
N GLY A 313 -8.20 -20.42 -12.50
CA GLY A 313 -7.88 -21.49 -13.46
C GLY A 313 -8.19 -21.16 -14.92
N ARG A 314 -8.96 -20.10 -15.22
CA ARG A 314 -9.23 -19.62 -16.60
C ARG A 314 -8.09 -18.76 -17.19
N GLY A 315 -6.94 -18.65 -16.51
CA GLY A 315 -5.81 -17.81 -16.95
C GLY A 315 -6.01 -16.29 -16.81
N VAL A 316 -7.08 -15.83 -16.15
CA VAL A 316 -7.47 -14.41 -16.02
C VAL A 316 -6.30 -13.53 -15.54
N GLY A 317 -5.61 -13.93 -14.47
CA GLY A 317 -4.48 -13.17 -13.91
C GLY A 317 -3.32 -13.02 -14.89
N THR A 318 -3.04 -14.03 -15.70
CA THR A 318 -2.01 -13.99 -16.75
C THR A 318 -2.40 -13.05 -17.88
N LEU A 319 -3.64 -13.14 -18.37
CA LEU A 319 -4.15 -12.27 -19.42
C LEU A 319 -4.15 -10.80 -18.96
N LEU A 320 -4.67 -10.52 -17.76
CA LEU A 320 -4.64 -9.18 -17.17
C LEU A 320 -3.21 -8.66 -16.96
N GLY A 321 -2.28 -9.52 -16.53
CA GLY A 321 -0.88 -9.14 -16.33
C GLY A 321 -0.17 -8.77 -17.63
N ARG A 322 -0.33 -9.59 -18.68
CA ARG A 322 0.21 -9.31 -20.02
C ARG A 322 -0.41 -8.05 -20.62
N ASP A 323 -1.73 -7.91 -20.50
CA ASP A 323 -2.45 -6.73 -20.98
C ASP A 323 -2.00 -5.46 -20.26
N LEU A 324 -1.86 -5.49 -18.94
CA LEU A 324 -1.32 -4.37 -18.17
C LEU A 324 0.12 -4.02 -18.60
N GLN A 325 1.01 -5.00 -18.75
CA GLN A 325 2.40 -4.75 -19.17
C GLN A 325 2.50 -4.14 -20.57
N ALA A 326 1.70 -4.64 -21.52
CA ALA A 326 1.64 -4.07 -22.86
C ALA A 326 1.20 -2.59 -22.83
N HIS A 327 0.18 -2.27 -22.03
CA HIS A 327 -0.32 -0.90 -21.88
C HIS A 327 0.68 0.02 -21.17
N LEU A 328 1.33 -0.47 -20.11
CA LEU A 328 2.40 0.27 -19.45
C LEU A 328 3.52 0.62 -20.45
N ALA A 329 3.93 -0.33 -21.30
CA ALA A 329 4.97 -0.11 -22.30
C ALA A 329 4.53 0.91 -23.35
N GLN A 330 3.31 0.79 -23.88
CA GLN A 330 2.75 1.73 -24.85
C GLN A 330 2.65 3.16 -24.30
N ARG A 331 2.39 3.30 -22.99
CA ARG A 331 2.26 4.60 -22.32
C ARG A 331 3.61 5.19 -21.87
N GLY A 332 4.71 4.47 -22.09
CA GLY A 332 6.06 4.92 -21.81
C GLY A 332 6.58 4.62 -20.40
N TYR A 333 5.83 3.84 -19.60
CA TYR A 333 6.32 3.35 -18.31
C TYR A 333 7.46 2.36 -18.53
N ARG A 334 8.52 2.49 -17.73
CA ARG A 334 9.73 1.65 -17.83
C ARG A 334 9.78 0.57 -16.77
N ARG A 335 8.96 0.68 -15.72
CA ARG A 335 8.98 -0.23 -14.58
C ARG A 335 7.64 -0.26 -13.86
N LEU A 336 7.22 -1.45 -13.45
CA LEU A 336 6.11 -1.69 -12.53
C LEU A 336 6.67 -2.11 -11.16
N ARG A 337 6.34 -1.34 -10.12
CA ARG A 337 6.63 -1.64 -8.72
C ARG A 337 5.46 -2.38 -8.11
N ILE A 338 5.74 -3.39 -7.31
CA ILE A 338 4.72 -4.21 -6.65
C ILE A 338 4.97 -4.14 -5.15
N PRO A 339 4.01 -3.62 -4.36
CA PRO A 339 4.24 -3.30 -2.95
C PRO A 339 4.54 -4.47 -2.04
N TYR A 340 3.91 -5.63 -2.23
CA TYR A 340 4.10 -6.76 -1.32
C TYR A 340 3.63 -8.04 -1.99
N ILE A 341 4.52 -9.03 -2.04
CA ILE A 341 4.20 -10.42 -2.36
C ILE A 341 4.78 -11.27 -1.24
N ALA A 342 3.94 -12.04 -0.58
CA ALA A 342 4.37 -12.95 0.48
C ALA A 342 5.34 -14.01 -0.08
N ARG A 343 6.33 -14.41 0.72
CA ARG A 343 7.38 -15.35 0.26
C ARG A 343 6.85 -16.75 -0.05
N ASP A 344 5.77 -17.15 0.61
CA ASP A 344 5.04 -18.40 0.38
C ASP A 344 4.16 -18.36 -0.90
N GLY A 345 3.96 -17.19 -1.49
CA GLY A 345 3.21 -16.99 -2.73
C GLY A 345 3.96 -17.40 -4.00
N VAL A 346 4.34 -18.68 -4.13
CA VAL A 346 5.18 -19.21 -5.22
C VAL A 346 4.63 -18.85 -6.61
N ALA A 347 3.33 -19.01 -6.85
CA ALA A 347 2.72 -18.74 -8.16
C ALA A 347 2.82 -17.26 -8.56
N ALA A 348 2.57 -16.34 -7.61
CA ALA A 348 2.67 -14.91 -7.88
C ALA A 348 4.13 -14.52 -8.17
N ARG A 349 5.09 -15.02 -7.37
CA ARG A 349 6.52 -14.76 -7.59
C ARG A 349 7.01 -15.28 -8.94
N ALA A 350 6.68 -16.53 -9.29
CA ALA A 350 7.03 -17.11 -10.58
C ALA A 350 6.48 -16.30 -11.75
N GLN A 351 5.26 -15.77 -11.64
CA GLN A 351 4.70 -14.88 -12.65
C GLN A 351 5.53 -13.59 -12.79
N LEU A 352 5.95 -12.98 -11.68
CA LEU A 352 6.77 -11.76 -11.71
C LEU A 352 8.15 -12.01 -12.31
N GLU A 353 8.81 -13.10 -11.91
CA GLU A 353 10.08 -13.54 -12.46
C GLU A 353 9.98 -13.80 -13.97
N HIS A 354 8.87 -14.38 -14.42
CA HIS A 354 8.60 -14.60 -15.85
C HIS A 354 8.55 -13.28 -16.64
N PHE A 355 8.03 -12.21 -16.04
CA PHE A 355 8.10 -10.85 -16.63
C PHE A 355 9.47 -10.16 -16.45
N GLY A 356 10.50 -10.85 -15.96
CA GLY A 356 11.83 -10.30 -15.68
C GLY A 356 11.89 -9.48 -14.38
N GLY A 357 10.91 -9.69 -13.49
CA GLY A 357 10.85 -9.05 -12.19
C GLY A 357 11.97 -9.50 -11.26
N VAL A 358 12.44 -8.57 -10.43
CA VAL A 358 13.39 -8.84 -9.37
C VAL A 358 12.84 -8.35 -8.02
N PRO A 359 13.09 -9.08 -6.92
CA PRO A 359 12.79 -8.57 -5.59
C PRO A 359 13.63 -7.32 -5.32
N VAL A 360 13.06 -6.36 -4.60
CA VAL A 360 13.71 -5.11 -4.20
C VAL A 360 13.87 -5.11 -2.69
N HIS A 361 12.83 -4.80 -1.92
CA HIS A 361 12.94 -4.85 -0.45
C HIS A 361 12.38 -6.15 0.08
N GLY A 362 13.10 -6.82 0.97
CA GLY A 362 12.46 -7.72 1.93
C GLY A 362 11.60 -6.88 2.88
N VAL A 363 10.41 -7.36 3.21
CA VAL A 363 9.44 -6.67 4.08
C VAL A 363 8.90 -7.67 5.10
N THR A 364 8.79 -7.24 6.34
CA THR A 364 8.14 -8.01 7.40
C THR A 364 7.19 -7.12 8.19
N PHE A 365 6.17 -7.74 8.77
CA PHE A 365 5.41 -7.16 9.87
C PHE A 365 5.90 -7.79 11.18
N TYR A 366 5.53 -7.19 12.30
CA TYR A 366 5.93 -7.61 13.63
C TYR A 366 4.70 -7.88 14.50
N ARG A 367 4.83 -8.92 15.34
CA ARG A 367 3.85 -9.32 16.35
C ARG A 367 4.50 -9.36 17.73
N SER A 368 3.76 -8.95 18.74
CA SER A 368 4.09 -9.21 20.15
C SER A 368 2.84 -9.70 20.86
N ALA A 369 2.96 -10.69 21.73
CA ALA A 369 1.91 -11.01 22.69
C ALA A 369 1.74 -9.85 23.68
N VAL A 370 0.51 -9.67 24.19
CA VAL A 370 0.26 -8.79 25.34
C VAL A 370 0.50 -9.61 26.60
N SER A 371 1.50 -9.22 27.39
CA SER A 371 1.84 -9.84 28.68
C SER A 371 0.96 -9.37 29.82
#